data_AF-A0A433PGI7-F1
#
_entry.id   AF-A0A433PGI7-F1
#
_cell.length_a   1.000
_cell.length_b   1.000
_cell.length_c   1.000
_cell.angle_alpha   90.00
_cell.angle_beta   90.00
_cell.angle_gamma   90.00
#
_symmetry.space_group_name_H-M   'P 1'
#
loop_
_entity.id
_entity.type
_entity.pdbx_description
1 polymer ?
#
loop_
_entity_poly.entity_id
_entity_poly.type
_entity_poly.pdbx_seq_one_letter_code
_entity_poly.pdbx_strand_id
1 'polypeptide(L)'
;MVRYSALNPHVPQHLRALIAFVSLTSVASLMYLLYLRPMSLSDSPTDNLGIWKFVPKERYPFCQRCGGPEIDPICDEYGDDVLRRSLAHEGTSRRLREKIKQAQRGKPIKFAVLGGSVSVGHGIDDRTQTYHQRVFSWWNTQFPHADNTFVQGSVPATDSAYFAYCFHKRIPRDVDIVLIEFALNDGSPFPSERNAGDPLTSKMMESLVRNILRLPSKPAIIFISFFSYNVNEYFDGQESHLPVANYYDITFISMKNVLYDHVNRYAEEFKPYLFSDGHHPTQQGHRIAADFITHHIQQQVCALNRRHGQLDDAHGKFSVNMSLPIADMWTKRPDYANFRELEPTCDSFSDQSYRPKETHGWNLWNWQGEKFYIVANEPGANVTFTVSTNQGVVYLYVLKSKSYSLGDVWCWADDNKEKGTQISGYWTLWYSVGVMVPTVDGLSAGKHELHCEVLPAEKSQNPDRGTNFRILAIMSG
;
A
#
# COMPACT_ATOMS: atom_id res chain seq x y z
N MET A 1 16.27 -18.01 -25.00
CA MET A 1 17.53 -18.73 -25.32
C MET A 1 18.16 -18.00 -26.51
N VAL A 2 18.95 -16.95 -26.25
CA VAL A 2 19.71 -16.20 -27.26
C VAL A 2 21.07 -15.93 -26.64
N ARG A 3 22.11 -16.39 -27.34
CA ARG A 3 23.50 -16.46 -26.90
C ARG A 3 24.22 -15.14 -27.17
N TYR A 4 25.00 -14.73 -26.18
CA TYR A 4 26.06 -13.73 -26.30
C TYR A 4 27.22 -14.25 -27.17
N SER A 5 27.79 -13.37 -27.98
CA SER A 5 29.06 -13.57 -28.68
C SER A 5 30.14 -12.61 -28.13
N ALA A 6 31.31 -13.21 -27.96
CA ALA A 6 32.57 -12.83 -27.33
C ALA A 6 33.22 -11.46 -27.66
N LEU A 7 34.07 -11.00 -26.73
CA LEU A 7 35.31 -10.27 -27.02
C LEU A 7 36.48 -10.74 -26.12
N ASN A 8 37.46 -11.36 -26.79
CA ASN A 8 38.92 -11.51 -26.60
C ASN A 8 39.61 -11.70 -25.22
N PRO A 9 40.50 -12.73 -25.10
CA PRO A 9 41.53 -12.85 -24.07
C PRO A 9 42.93 -12.44 -24.61
N HIS A 10 43.85 -12.02 -23.74
CA HIS A 10 45.30 -12.38 -23.77
C HIS A 10 46.09 -11.58 -22.73
N VAL A 11 46.54 -12.23 -21.65
CA VAL A 11 47.84 -11.94 -21.01
C VAL A 11 48.42 -13.27 -20.47
N PRO A 12 49.69 -13.63 -20.75
CA PRO A 12 50.26 -14.93 -20.37
C PRO A 12 50.89 -14.95 -18.97
N GLN A 13 50.75 -16.08 -18.29
CA GLN A 13 51.58 -16.48 -17.15
C GLN A 13 52.92 -17.05 -17.64
N HIS A 14 54.03 -16.72 -16.98
CA HIS A 14 55.17 -17.60 -16.61
C HIS A 14 56.35 -16.75 -16.07
N LEU A 15 56.70 -16.86 -14.78
CA LEU A 15 58.03 -17.30 -14.28
C LEU A 15 58.21 -17.04 -12.74
N ARG A 16 58.17 -18.15 -11.99
CA ARG A 16 59.11 -18.62 -10.95
C ARG A 16 59.48 -17.78 -9.70
N ALA A 17 59.02 -18.34 -8.58
CA ALA A 17 59.47 -18.39 -7.18
C ALA A 17 60.97 -18.25 -6.82
N LEU A 18 61.29 -17.78 -5.58
CA LEU A 18 61.80 -18.57 -4.43
C LEU A 18 62.21 -17.73 -3.17
N ILE A 19 61.87 -18.26 -1.97
CA ILE A 19 62.56 -18.27 -0.64
C ILE A 19 62.71 -16.99 0.24
N ALA A 20 62.18 -17.06 1.49
CA ALA A 20 62.96 -17.05 2.74
C ALA A 20 62.12 -17.31 4.02
N PHE A 21 62.71 -18.13 4.91
CA PHE A 21 62.26 -18.66 6.21
C PHE A 21 62.22 -17.63 7.35
N VAL A 22 61.31 -17.79 8.34
CA VAL A 22 61.61 -17.66 9.79
C VAL A 22 60.75 -18.63 10.61
N SER A 23 61.42 -19.34 11.53
CA SER A 23 61.00 -20.36 12.48
C SER A 23 60.32 -19.84 13.75
N LEU A 24 59.46 -20.64 14.38
CA LEU A 24 59.23 -20.60 15.84
C LEU A 24 58.83 -21.99 16.38
N THR A 25 59.58 -22.42 17.39
CA THR A 25 59.55 -23.72 18.09
C THR A 25 58.68 -23.66 19.35
N SER A 26 57.71 -24.56 19.43
CA SER A 26 57.46 -25.60 20.46
C SER A 26 57.58 -25.35 22.00
N VAL A 27 56.54 -25.87 22.70
CA VAL A 27 56.48 -26.55 24.03
C VAL A 27 56.19 -25.74 25.30
N ALA A 28 55.01 -25.94 25.92
CA ALA A 28 54.86 -26.74 27.17
C ALA A 28 53.47 -26.55 27.85
N SER A 29 52.70 -27.63 27.90
CA SER A 29 51.52 -27.84 28.75
C SER A 29 51.90 -28.01 30.23
N LEU A 30 51.03 -27.61 31.17
CA LEU A 30 50.75 -28.48 32.32
C LEU A 30 49.36 -28.25 32.94
N MET A 31 48.69 -29.39 33.10
CA MET A 31 47.38 -29.68 33.64
C MET A 31 47.18 -29.23 35.11
N TYR A 32 45.99 -28.73 35.45
CA TYR A 32 44.88 -29.51 36.04
C TYR A 32 45.21 -30.09 37.43
N LEU A 33 44.83 -29.35 38.48
CA LEU A 33 44.63 -29.87 39.83
C LEU A 33 43.36 -29.24 40.42
N LEU A 34 42.27 -30.00 40.28
CA LEU A 34 41.25 -30.35 41.28
C LEU A 34 40.75 -29.29 42.26
N TYR A 35 39.45 -29.00 42.12
CA TYR A 35 38.39 -29.02 43.15
C TYR A 35 38.70 -28.43 44.54
N LEU A 36 37.99 -27.35 44.89
CA LEU A 36 37.20 -27.22 46.14
C LEU A 36 36.24 -26.02 46.00
N ARG A 37 34.93 -26.26 46.13
CA ARG A 37 33.90 -25.23 46.40
C ARG A 37 33.93 -24.91 47.90
N PRO A 38 33.60 -23.68 48.33
CA PRO A 38 32.20 -23.43 48.70
C PRO A 38 31.68 -22.04 48.34
N MET A 39 30.35 -21.99 48.32
CA MET A 39 29.46 -20.87 48.13
C MET A 39 29.36 -20.04 49.43
N SER A 40 29.55 -18.73 49.38
CA SER A 40 29.10 -17.78 50.42
C SER A 40 29.15 -16.34 49.93
N LEU A 41 28.05 -15.63 50.19
CA LEU A 41 27.80 -14.21 49.93
C LEU A 41 28.77 -13.27 50.66
N SER A 42 29.15 -12.15 50.03
CA SER A 42 28.93 -10.78 50.55
C SER A 42 29.66 -9.73 49.70
N ASP A 43 29.08 -8.54 49.66
CA ASP A 43 29.30 -7.41 48.77
C ASP A 43 30.69 -6.72 48.72
N SER A 44 31.01 -6.30 47.50
CA SER A 44 31.92 -5.21 47.06
C SER A 44 33.44 -5.43 47.31
N PRO A 45 34.37 -4.90 46.47
CA PRO A 45 34.38 -3.50 46.03
C PRO A 45 34.98 -3.21 44.63
N THR A 46 35.00 -1.92 44.29
CA THR A 46 35.90 -1.22 43.34
C THR A 46 35.59 -1.22 41.83
N ASP A 47 35.32 0.00 41.36
CA ASP A 47 35.91 0.64 40.18
C ASP A 47 36.27 -0.25 38.99
N ASN A 48 35.37 -0.25 38.01
CA ASN A 48 35.81 -0.23 36.62
C ASN A 48 35.25 1.03 35.98
N LEU A 49 36.14 2.02 35.83
CA LEU A 49 36.09 3.07 34.81
C LEU A 49 36.07 2.38 33.44
N GLY A 50 34.90 1.85 33.07
CA GLY A 50 34.56 1.51 31.71
C GLY A 50 34.55 2.82 30.94
N ILE A 51 35.59 3.05 30.16
CA ILE A 51 35.59 4.02 29.08
C ILE A 51 34.33 3.75 28.27
N TRP A 52 33.30 4.56 28.50
CA TRP A 52 32.16 4.65 27.60
C TRP A 52 32.77 4.98 26.25
N LYS A 53 32.90 3.97 25.37
CA LYS A 53 33.02 4.23 23.94
C LYS A 53 31.78 5.03 23.62
N PHE A 54 31.92 6.36 23.59
CA PHE A 54 30.99 7.24 22.92
C PHE A 54 30.84 6.68 21.53
N VAL A 55 29.76 5.93 21.29
CA VAL A 55 29.30 5.69 19.93
C VAL A 55 28.98 7.09 19.42
N PRO A 56 29.70 7.61 18.42
CA PRO A 56 29.43 8.94 17.90
C PRO A 56 27.95 8.98 17.54
N LYS A 57 27.21 10.00 18.00
CA LYS A 57 25.83 10.21 17.53
C LYS A 57 25.88 10.20 16.00
N GLU A 58 25.13 9.31 15.36
CA GLU A 58 24.96 9.37 13.91
C GLU A 58 24.46 10.78 13.59
N ARG A 59 25.33 11.53 12.91
CA ARG A 59 25.06 12.91 12.54
C ARG A 59 24.41 12.85 11.18
N TYR A 60 23.08 12.83 11.19
CA TYR A 60 22.28 13.01 9.98
C TYR A 60 22.29 14.50 9.60
N PRO A 61 22.88 14.90 8.46
CA PRO A 61 23.00 16.31 8.07
C PRO A 61 21.63 17.00 7.96
N PHE A 62 20.60 16.23 7.59
CA PHE A 62 19.22 16.70 7.45
C PHE A 62 18.48 16.96 8.78
N CYS A 63 19.09 16.71 9.95
CA CYS A 63 18.44 16.94 11.25
C CYS A 63 18.54 18.37 11.76
N GLN A 64 19.13 19.27 11.00
CA GLN A 64 19.06 20.70 11.27
C GLN A 64 17.67 21.23 10.91
N ARG A 65 17.24 22.33 11.55
CA ARG A 65 16.03 23.02 11.10
C ARG A 65 16.26 23.59 9.70
N CYS A 66 15.20 23.71 8.90
CA CYS A 66 15.27 24.50 7.66
C CYS A 66 15.86 25.89 7.99
N GLY A 67 16.91 26.31 7.28
CA GLY A 67 17.69 27.53 7.56
C GLY A 67 18.90 27.37 8.49
N GLY A 68 19.31 26.13 8.82
CA GLY A 68 20.57 25.84 9.52
C GLY A 68 21.82 25.96 8.63
N PRO A 69 23.03 25.95 9.21
CA PRO A 69 24.29 26.09 8.46
C PRO A 69 24.61 24.91 7.52
N GLU A 70 24.10 23.70 7.81
CA GLU A 70 24.06 22.60 6.83
C GLU A 70 22.61 22.49 6.34
N ILE A 71 22.39 22.86 5.08
CA ILE A 71 21.03 22.97 4.53
C ILE A 71 20.62 21.62 3.96
N ASP A 72 19.55 21.03 4.50
CA ASP A 72 18.83 19.92 3.85
C ASP A 72 18.25 20.41 2.52
N PRO A 73 18.62 19.82 1.37
CA PRO A 73 18.17 20.30 0.05
C PRO A 73 16.65 20.35 -0.09
N ILE A 74 15.91 19.46 0.58
CA ILE A 74 14.45 19.46 0.56
C ILE A 74 13.91 20.67 1.34
N CYS A 75 14.43 20.93 2.54
CA CYS A 75 14.15 22.17 3.28
C CYS A 75 14.48 23.44 2.48
N ASP A 76 15.60 23.47 1.75
CA ASP A 76 16.03 24.63 0.95
C ASP A 76 15.02 24.96 -0.16
N GLU A 77 14.59 23.91 -0.87
CA GLU A 77 13.74 24.06 -2.04
C GLU A 77 12.30 24.46 -1.65
N TYR A 78 11.72 23.83 -0.64
CA TYR A 78 10.29 24.00 -0.33
C TYR A 78 10.04 24.92 0.87
N GLY A 79 10.95 24.98 1.84
CA GLY A 79 10.73 25.65 3.11
C GLY A 79 9.79 24.91 4.07
N ASP A 80 9.87 25.28 5.35
CA ASP A 80 9.18 24.61 6.47
C ASP A 80 7.65 24.63 6.34
N ASP A 81 7.06 25.74 5.91
CA ASP A 81 5.61 25.89 5.80
C ASP A 81 5.00 25.01 4.70
N VAL A 82 5.68 24.87 3.56
CA VAL A 82 5.23 23.98 2.47
C VAL A 82 5.32 22.53 2.92
N LEU A 83 6.43 22.16 3.56
CA LEU A 83 6.66 20.79 4.05
C LEU A 83 5.64 20.42 5.14
N ARG A 84 5.30 21.34 6.06
CA ARG A 84 4.19 21.14 7.00
C ARG A 84 2.85 21.03 6.31
N ARG A 85 2.57 21.89 5.32
CA ARG A 85 1.32 21.87 4.56
C ARG A 85 1.15 20.58 3.75
N SER A 86 2.26 19.92 3.38
CA SER A 86 2.23 18.59 2.74
C SER A 86 1.70 17.48 3.65
N LEU A 87 1.66 17.68 4.98
CA LEU A 87 1.09 16.71 5.92
C LEU A 87 -0.41 16.97 6.09
N ALA A 88 -1.24 16.17 5.43
CA ALA A 88 -2.68 16.17 5.67
C ALA A 88 -3.02 15.58 7.05
N HIS A 89 -2.20 14.63 7.51
CA HIS A 89 -2.19 14.11 8.88
C HIS A 89 -0.78 13.61 9.21
N GLU A 90 -0.12 14.09 10.27
CA GLU A 90 1.23 13.62 10.62
C GLU A 90 1.19 12.27 11.37
N GLY A 91 0.26 12.16 12.32
CA GLY A 91 0.18 11.07 13.29
C GLY A 91 1.40 10.99 14.22
N THR A 92 1.45 9.98 15.08
CA THR A 92 2.62 9.75 15.95
C THR A 92 3.80 9.12 15.21
N SER A 93 3.54 8.55 14.03
CA SER A 93 4.51 7.78 13.24
C SER A 93 5.15 6.60 14.01
N ARG A 94 4.47 6.07 15.04
CA ARG A 94 5.02 5.05 15.96
C ARG A 94 5.58 3.83 15.24
N ARG A 95 4.83 3.28 14.28
CA ARG A 95 5.24 2.13 13.48
C ARG A 95 6.41 2.46 12.56
N LEU A 96 6.40 3.62 11.90
CA LEU A 96 7.51 4.08 11.06
C LEU A 96 8.80 4.23 11.87
N ARG A 97 8.73 4.82 13.07
CA ARG A 97 9.88 4.95 13.97
C ARG A 97 10.46 3.59 14.40
N GLU A 98 9.62 2.58 14.63
CA GLU A 98 10.12 1.22 14.87
C GLU A 98 10.86 0.64 13.67
N LYS A 99 10.38 0.90 12.43
CA LYS A 99 11.06 0.46 11.21
C LYS A 99 12.38 1.19 10.97
N ILE A 100 12.44 2.49 11.29
CA ILE A 100 13.70 3.25 11.31
C ILE A 100 14.68 2.64 12.32
N LYS A 101 14.24 2.32 13.55
CA LYS A 101 15.10 1.66 14.55
C LYS A 101 15.55 0.27 14.11
N GLN A 102 14.71 -0.48 13.40
CA GLN A 102 15.08 -1.77 12.80
C GLN A 102 16.23 -1.57 11.79
N ALA A 103 16.11 -0.60 10.90
CA ALA A 103 17.17 -0.25 9.93
C ALA A 103 18.46 0.26 10.58
N GLN A 104 18.37 1.13 11.58
CA GLN A 104 19.53 1.62 12.37
C GLN A 104 20.29 0.49 13.08
N ARG A 105 19.63 -0.65 13.32
CA ARG A 105 20.27 -1.87 13.86
C ARG A 105 20.86 -2.77 12.78
N GLY A 106 20.92 -2.31 11.53
CA GLY A 106 21.43 -3.05 10.39
C GLY A 106 20.54 -4.22 9.96
N LYS A 107 19.24 -4.19 10.27
CA LYS A 107 18.29 -5.21 9.78
C LYS A 107 17.69 -4.77 8.44
N PRO A 108 17.39 -5.71 7.53
CA PRO A 108 16.75 -5.39 6.27
C PRO A 108 15.34 -4.83 6.48
N ILE A 109 14.91 -4.04 5.51
CA ILE A 109 13.57 -3.45 5.43
C ILE A 109 12.96 -3.78 4.08
N LYS A 110 11.72 -4.25 4.13
CA LYS A 110 10.91 -4.51 2.95
C LYS A 110 9.86 -3.42 2.74
N PHE A 111 10.01 -2.66 1.66
CA PHE A 111 9.01 -1.70 1.22
C PHE A 111 8.00 -2.35 0.28
N ALA A 112 6.80 -1.81 0.26
CA ALA A 112 5.86 -2.02 -0.83
C ALA A 112 5.08 -0.74 -1.15
N VAL A 113 4.53 -0.70 -2.35
CA VAL A 113 3.51 0.28 -2.74
C VAL A 113 2.24 -0.44 -3.20
N LEU A 114 1.10 0.05 -2.73
CA LEU A 114 -0.22 -0.27 -3.22
C LEU A 114 -0.81 1.00 -3.81
N GLY A 115 -1.24 0.95 -5.07
CA GLY A 115 -1.88 2.09 -5.69
C GLY A 115 -2.39 1.83 -7.10
N GLY A 116 -2.87 2.91 -7.73
CA GLY A 116 -3.38 2.90 -9.09
C GLY A 116 -2.31 3.11 -10.17
N SER A 117 -2.72 3.72 -11.29
CA SER A 117 -1.87 3.96 -12.46
C SER A 117 -0.69 4.90 -12.17
N VAL A 118 -0.87 5.90 -11.30
CA VAL A 118 0.23 6.76 -10.84
C VAL A 118 1.31 5.96 -10.14
N SER A 119 0.91 5.04 -9.26
CA SER A 119 1.84 4.19 -8.53
C SER A 119 2.52 3.13 -9.40
N VAL A 120 1.91 2.74 -10.53
CA VAL A 120 2.59 1.99 -11.60
C VAL A 120 3.61 2.85 -12.37
N GLY A 121 3.47 4.17 -12.34
CA GLY A 121 4.31 5.14 -13.05
C GLY A 121 3.74 5.56 -14.41
N HIS A 122 2.41 5.50 -14.62
CA HIS A 122 1.84 6.00 -15.87
C HIS A 122 2.28 7.45 -16.11
N GLY A 123 2.69 7.78 -17.33
CA GLY A 123 3.19 9.11 -17.66
C GLY A 123 4.69 9.32 -17.41
N ILE A 124 5.44 8.29 -16.98
CA ILE A 124 6.90 8.35 -16.91
C ILE A 124 7.56 7.19 -17.68
N ASP A 125 8.67 7.51 -18.36
CA ASP A 125 9.47 6.54 -19.12
C ASP A 125 10.35 5.70 -18.20
N ASP A 126 11.13 6.36 -17.34
CA ASP A 126 12.01 5.69 -16.38
C ASP A 126 11.27 5.41 -15.06
N ARG A 127 10.90 4.15 -14.86
CA ARG A 127 10.17 3.70 -13.66
C ARG A 127 10.99 3.79 -12.37
N THR A 128 12.31 3.91 -12.46
CA THR A 128 13.16 4.20 -11.28
C THR A 128 12.92 5.61 -10.72
N GLN A 129 12.27 6.47 -11.50
CA GLN A 129 11.95 7.84 -11.12
C GLN A 129 10.56 7.99 -10.50
N THR A 130 9.81 6.90 -10.33
CA THR A 130 8.56 6.90 -9.57
C THR A 130 8.83 7.33 -8.12
N TYR A 131 7.84 7.97 -7.50
CA TYR A 131 7.98 8.55 -6.16
C TYR A 131 8.49 7.52 -5.12
N HIS A 132 7.97 6.29 -5.19
CA HIS A 132 8.30 5.24 -4.25
C HIS A 132 9.70 4.64 -4.49
N GLN A 133 10.16 4.54 -5.74
CA GLN A 133 11.53 4.10 -6.04
C GLN A 133 12.56 5.15 -5.61
N ARG A 134 12.24 6.44 -5.75
CA ARG A 134 13.09 7.53 -5.23
C ARG A 134 13.22 7.48 -3.71
N VAL A 135 12.10 7.32 -3.00
CA VAL A 135 12.11 7.15 -1.52
C VAL A 135 12.94 5.94 -1.12
N PHE A 136 12.79 4.81 -1.82
CA PHE A 136 13.55 3.59 -1.53
C PHE A 136 15.04 3.72 -1.88
N SER A 137 15.38 4.44 -2.95
CA SER A 137 16.75 4.76 -3.31
C SER A 137 17.39 5.61 -2.21
N TRP A 138 16.73 6.70 -1.79
CA TRP A 138 17.18 7.50 -0.65
C TRP A 138 17.32 6.64 0.61
N TRP A 139 16.35 5.79 0.93
CA TRP A 139 16.42 4.90 2.10
C TRP A 139 17.69 4.04 2.08
N ASN A 140 18.04 3.45 0.93
CA ASN A 140 19.26 2.64 0.79
C ASN A 140 20.55 3.44 0.90
N THR A 141 20.53 4.75 0.63
CA THR A 141 21.69 5.61 0.92
C THR A 141 21.88 5.85 2.42
N GLN A 142 20.78 5.90 3.19
CA GLN A 142 20.81 6.17 4.63
C GLN A 142 20.99 4.90 5.46
N PHE A 143 20.38 3.79 5.04
CA PHE A 143 20.36 2.51 5.73
C PHE A 143 20.71 1.37 4.76
N PRO A 144 21.97 1.32 4.28
CA PRO A 144 22.37 0.34 3.28
C PRO A 144 22.31 -1.08 3.84
N HIS A 145 21.60 -1.96 3.13
CA HIS A 145 21.57 -3.39 3.41
C HIS A 145 21.28 -4.17 2.12
N ALA A 146 22.03 -5.24 1.85
CA ALA A 146 21.93 -6.00 0.60
C ALA A 146 20.54 -6.65 0.41
N ASP A 147 19.89 -7.02 1.52
CA ASP A 147 18.54 -7.64 1.51
C ASP A 147 17.38 -6.64 1.66
N ASN A 148 17.63 -5.32 1.56
CA ASN A 148 16.53 -4.37 1.42
C ASN A 148 15.79 -4.66 0.11
N THR A 149 14.46 -4.72 0.14
CA THR A 149 13.65 -5.06 -1.03
C THR A 149 12.47 -4.11 -1.19
N PHE A 150 12.02 -3.94 -2.42
CA PHE A 150 10.85 -3.15 -2.76
C PHE A 150 9.87 -3.98 -3.60
N VAL A 151 8.61 -4.01 -3.19
CA VAL A 151 7.53 -4.72 -3.89
C VAL A 151 6.58 -3.73 -4.57
N GLN A 152 6.49 -3.82 -5.90
CA GLN A 152 5.51 -3.08 -6.69
C GLN A 152 4.18 -3.85 -6.72
N GLY A 153 3.25 -3.46 -5.84
CA GLY A 153 1.94 -4.10 -5.70
C GLY A 153 0.79 -3.39 -6.41
N SER A 154 1.07 -2.31 -7.14
CA SER A 154 0.07 -1.44 -7.77
C SER A 154 -0.62 -2.08 -8.97
N VAL A 155 -1.88 -1.74 -9.20
CA VAL A 155 -2.68 -2.20 -10.35
C VAL A 155 -3.36 -0.99 -11.01
N PRO A 156 -3.16 -0.75 -12.32
CA PRO A 156 -3.76 0.41 -12.97
C PRO A 156 -5.30 0.41 -12.87
N ALA A 157 -5.89 1.60 -12.71
CA ALA A 157 -7.34 1.79 -12.70
C ALA A 157 -8.07 0.86 -11.69
N THR A 158 -7.51 0.76 -10.48
CA THR A 158 -8.13 0.07 -9.33
C THR A 158 -8.09 0.97 -8.11
N ASP A 159 -9.03 0.76 -7.20
CA ASP A 159 -9.32 1.59 -6.04
C ASP A 159 -9.03 0.82 -4.74
N SER A 160 -9.22 1.49 -3.59
CA SER A 160 -9.04 0.84 -2.28
C SER A 160 -10.00 -0.34 -2.07
N ALA A 161 -11.16 -0.35 -2.73
CA ALA A 161 -12.13 -1.45 -2.68
C ALA A 161 -11.54 -2.74 -3.23
N TYR A 162 -10.88 -2.70 -4.39
CA TYR A 162 -10.14 -3.85 -4.90
C TYR A 162 -9.09 -4.35 -3.91
N PHE A 163 -8.29 -3.46 -3.33
CA PHE A 163 -7.20 -3.85 -2.45
C PHE A 163 -7.67 -4.33 -1.08
N ALA A 164 -8.79 -3.84 -0.55
CA ALA A 164 -9.37 -4.31 0.71
C ALA A 164 -9.51 -5.84 0.74
N TYR A 165 -9.79 -6.44 -0.42
CA TYR A 165 -9.91 -7.89 -0.56
C TYR A 165 -8.67 -8.56 -1.17
N CYS A 166 -7.99 -7.90 -2.10
CA CYS A 166 -6.95 -8.53 -2.93
C CYS A 166 -5.50 -8.20 -2.50
N PHE A 167 -5.26 -7.38 -1.47
CA PHE A 167 -3.90 -6.94 -1.10
C PHE A 167 -2.91 -8.08 -0.84
N HIS A 168 -3.39 -9.20 -0.29
CA HIS A 168 -2.55 -10.37 0.03
C HIS A 168 -1.94 -11.04 -1.22
N LYS A 169 -2.53 -10.82 -2.41
CA LYS A 169 -1.96 -11.24 -3.70
C LYS A 169 -0.92 -10.26 -4.23
N ARG A 170 -0.76 -9.09 -3.61
CA ARG A 170 0.00 -7.95 -4.12
C ARG A 170 1.22 -7.61 -3.27
N ILE A 171 1.18 -7.89 -1.97
CA ILE A 171 2.29 -7.66 -1.04
C ILE A 171 2.52 -8.86 -0.13
N PRO A 172 3.77 -9.12 0.28
CA PRO A 172 4.07 -10.24 1.17
C PRO A 172 3.70 -9.91 2.63
N ARG A 173 3.46 -10.96 3.42
CA ARG A 173 3.03 -10.85 4.82
C ARG A 173 4.09 -10.26 5.76
N ASP A 174 5.35 -10.25 5.35
CA ASP A 174 6.51 -9.74 6.10
C ASP A 174 6.96 -8.35 5.65
N VAL A 175 6.11 -7.60 4.92
CA VAL A 175 6.38 -6.20 4.53
C VAL A 175 6.55 -5.28 5.75
N ASP A 176 7.48 -4.34 5.71
CA ASP A 176 7.77 -3.44 6.83
C ASP A 176 7.15 -2.05 6.67
N ILE A 177 7.17 -1.50 5.45
CA ILE A 177 6.65 -0.16 5.14
C ILE A 177 5.80 -0.27 3.87
N VAL A 178 4.56 0.22 3.93
CA VAL A 178 3.63 0.23 2.80
C VAL A 178 3.25 1.67 2.46
N LEU A 179 3.53 2.09 1.23
CA LEU A 179 3.00 3.33 0.67
C LEU A 179 1.65 3.03 0.01
N ILE A 180 0.62 3.81 0.35
CA ILE A 180 -0.74 3.62 -0.17
C ILE A 180 -1.20 4.87 -0.89
N GLU A 181 -1.62 4.71 -2.15
CA GLU A 181 -2.02 5.81 -3.03
C GLU A 181 -3.25 5.41 -3.83
N PHE A 182 -4.41 5.93 -3.42
CA PHE A 182 -5.67 5.70 -4.13
C PHE A 182 -6.49 6.97 -4.30
N ALA A 183 -5.99 8.15 -3.92
CA ALA A 183 -6.83 9.37 -3.87
C ALA A 183 -7.41 9.75 -5.24
N LEU A 184 -6.71 9.40 -6.33
CA LEU A 184 -7.19 9.58 -7.70
C LEU A 184 -8.19 8.53 -8.17
N ASN A 185 -8.14 7.33 -7.58
CA ASN A 185 -8.98 6.19 -7.95
C ASN A 185 -10.26 6.14 -7.13
N ASP A 186 -10.13 6.49 -5.85
CA ASP A 186 -11.20 6.59 -4.89
C ASP A 186 -11.96 7.92 -5.12
N GLY A 187 -13.28 7.83 -5.13
CA GLY A 187 -14.14 9.00 -5.28
C GLY A 187 -14.22 9.84 -4.00
N SER A 188 -14.79 11.04 -4.17
CA SER A 188 -15.17 11.90 -3.04
C SER A 188 -16.23 11.22 -2.17
N PRO A 189 -16.19 11.39 -0.83
CA PRO A 189 -17.27 10.97 0.04
C PRO A 189 -18.46 11.95 -0.02
N PHE A 190 -18.36 13.03 -0.79
CA PHE A 190 -19.43 14.00 -1.00
C PHE A 190 -20.14 13.77 -2.34
N PRO A 191 -21.48 13.91 -2.39
CA PRO A 191 -22.23 13.75 -3.62
C PRO A 191 -21.73 14.66 -4.74
N SER A 192 -21.58 14.10 -5.94
CA SER A 192 -21.21 14.85 -7.14
C SER A 192 -21.82 14.22 -8.40
N GLU A 193 -21.71 14.92 -9.53
CA GLU A 193 -22.18 14.45 -10.85
C GLU A 193 -21.45 13.18 -11.33
N ARG A 194 -20.36 12.78 -10.66
CA ARG A 194 -19.59 11.57 -10.96
C ARG A 194 -20.06 10.32 -10.22
N ASN A 195 -21.27 10.36 -9.65
CA ASN A 195 -21.80 9.32 -8.75
C ASN A 195 -20.91 9.13 -7.51
N ALA A 196 -20.31 10.21 -7.01
CA ALA A 196 -19.62 10.24 -5.73
C ALA A 196 -20.63 10.35 -4.57
N GLY A 197 -20.14 10.34 -3.33
CA GLY A 197 -21.00 10.44 -2.14
C GLY A 197 -21.30 9.11 -1.45
N ASP A 198 -20.68 8.01 -1.89
CA ASP A 198 -20.80 6.70 -1.24
C ASP A 198 -19.70 6.52 -0.17
N PRO A 199 -20.05 6.29 1.12
CA PRO A 199 -19.07 6.01 2.17
C PRO A 199 -18.36 4.66 2.00
N LEU A 200 -18.78 3.80 1.06
CA LEU A 200 -18.16 2.49 0.79
C LEU A 200 -16.64 2.63 0.60
N THR A 201 -16.19 3.65 -0.12
CA THR A 201 -14.77 3.91 -0.35
C THR A 201 -13.99 4.10 0.96
N SER A 202 -14.49 4.90 1.90
CA SER A 202 -13.88 5.05 3.22
C SER A 202 -13.88 3.74 4.01
N LYS A 203 -14.96 2.96 3.94
CA LYS A 203 -15.06 1.64 4.59
C LYS A 203 -14.04 0.66 4.03
N MET A 204 -13.84 0.66 2.72
CA MET A 204 -12.88 -0.22 2.06
C MET A 204 -11.43 0.19 2.35
N MET A 205 -11.13 1.50 2.35
CA MET A 205 -9.84 2.00 2.78
C MET A 205 -9.51 1.57 4.21
N GLU A 206 -10.47 1.67 5.13
CA GLU A 206 -10.30 1.18 6.50
C GLU A 206 -10.05 -0.33 6.53
N SER A 207 -10.83 -1.12 5.80
CA SER A 207 -10.66 -2.59 5.76
C SER A 207 -9.27 -2.98 5.25
N LEU A 208 -8.77 -2.30 4.21
CA LEU A 208 -7.41 -2.45 3.71
C LEU A 208 -6.37 -2.13 4.80
N VAL A 209 -6.46 -0.95 5.40
CA VAL A 209 -5.53 -0.48 6.45
C VAL A 209 -5.50 -1.47 7.61
N ARG A 210 -6.66 -1.84 8.13
CA ARG A 210 -6.78 -2.69 9.30
C ARG A 210 -6.16 -4.06 9.04
N ASN A 211 -6.38 -4.63 7.86
CA ASN A 211 -5.76 -5.89 7.46
C ASN A 211 -4.24 -5.80 7.32
N ILE A 212 -3.70 -4.71 6.75
CA ILE A 212 -2.25 -4.50 6.64
C ILE A 212 -1.62 -4.33 8.03
N LEU A 213 -2.22 -3.53 8.92
CA LEU A 213 -1.67 -3.28 10.25
C LEU A 213 -1.65 -4.54 11.16
N ARG A 214 -2.48 -5.54 10.84
CA ARG A 214 -2.54 -6.87 11.49
C ARG A 214 -1.48 -7.84 10.97
N LEU A 215 -0.74 -7.52 9.90
CA LEU A 215 0.31 -8.39 9.40
C LEU A 215 1.39 -8.64 10.49
N PRO A 216 2.03 -9.83 10.49
CA PRO A 216 2.98 -10.22 11.55
C PRO A 216 4.13 -9.24 11.76
N SER A 217 4.60 -8.59 10.69
CA SER A 217 5.67 -7.59 10.72
C SER A 217 5.26 -6.28 11.40
N LYS A 218 3.98 -6.06 11.70
CA LYS A 218 3.43 -4.78 12.19
C LYS A 218 3.91 -3.61 11.31
N PRO A 219 3.55 -3.61 10.01
CA PRO A 219 4.07 -2.64 9.06
C PRO A 219 3.70 -1.21 9.45
N ALA A 220 4.52 -0.25 9.02
CA ALA A 220 4.14 1.15 8.93
C ALA A 220 3.40 1.40 7.61
N ILE A 221 2.39 2.27 7.66
CA ILE A 221 1.67 2.73 6.46
C ILE A 221 1.93 4.22 6.31
N ILE A 222 2.15 4.67 5.08
CA ILE A 222 2.16 6.09 4.72
C ILE A 222 1.17 6.26 3.56
N PHE A 223 0.13 7.06 3.78
CA PHE A 223 -0.76 7.48 2.72
C PHE A 223 -0.11 8.60 1.90
N ILE A 224 -0.37 8.58 0.59
CA ILE A 224 -0.07 9.70 -0.29
C ILE A 224 -1.28 10.01 -1.17
N SER A 225 -1.62 11.30 -1.26
CA SER A 225 -2.67 11.79 -2.15
C SER A 225 -2.04 12.57 -3.30
N PHE A 226 -2.43 12.16 -4.51
CA PHE A 226 -2.37 12.98 -5.72
C PHE A 226 -3.77 13.49 -6.06
N PHE A 227 -3.85 14.39 -7.05
CA PHE A 227 -5.08 14.97 -7.56
C PHE A 227 -4.97 15.13 -9.08
N SER A 228 -6.10 15.32 -9.78
CA SER A 228 -6.15 15.39 -11.25
C SER A 228 -6.97 16.58 -11.73
N TYR A 229 -6.56 17.19 -12.84
CA TYR A 229 -7.31 18.25 -13.53
C TYR A 229 -8.38 17.73 -14.50
N ASN A 230 -8.25 16.49 -14.96
CA ASN A 230 -9.34 15.82 -15.70
C ASN A 230 -10.53 15.53 -14.78
N VAL A 231 -10.33 15.67 -13.47
CA VAL A 231 -11.37 15.71 -12.45
C VAL A 231 -11.73 17.18 -12.18
N ASN A 232 -12.88 17.63 -12.68
CA ASN A 232 -13.38 19.00 -12.46
C ASN A 232 -13.96 19.19 -11.04
N GLU A 233 -13.35 18.56 -10.03
CA GLU A 233 -13.79 18.57 -8.63
C GLU A 233 -12.57 18.81 -7.73
N TYR A 234 -12.78 19.52 -6.62
CA TYR A 234 -11.75 19.70 -5.59
C TYR A 234 -11.64 18.48 -4.67
N PHE A 235 -12.80 17.90 -4.35
CA PHE A 235 -12.87 16.75 -3.47
C PHE A 235 -12.60 15.47 -4.25
N ASP A 236 -11.79 14.60 -3.66
CA ASP A 236 -11.37 13.32 -4.23
C ASP A 236 -11.25 12.27 -3.11
N GLY A 237 -10.56 11.16 -3.38
CA GLY A 237 -10.35 10.11 -2.41
C GLY A 237 -9.61 10.56 -1.15
N GLN A 238 -8.88 11.69 -1.16
CA GLN A 238 -8.22 12.21 0.05
C GLN A 238 -9.22 12.41 1.19
N GLU A 239 -10.39 12.98 0.89
CA GLU A 239 -11.43 13.21 1.89
C GLU A 239 -12.02 11.90 2.42
N SER A 240 -12.09 10.86 1.57
CA SER A 240 -12.49 9.52 1.97
C SER A 240 -11.45 8.83 2.86
N HIS A 241 -10.16 9.16 2.71
CA HIS A 241 -9.04 8.52 3.42
C HIS A 241 -8.68 9.20 4.74
N LEU A 242 -8.91 10.51 4.85
CA LEU A 242 -8.57 11.31 6.03
C LEU A 242 -9.16 10.76 7.33
N PRO A 243 -10.45 10.37 7.41
CA PRO A 243 -11.01 9.76 8.62
C PRO A 243 -10.26 8.49 9.04
N VAL A 244 -9.86 7.65 8.07
CA VAL A 244 -9.09 6.42 8.32
C VAL A 244 -7.70 6.75 8.85
N ALA A 245 -7.03 7.74 8.25
CA ALA A 245 -5.71 8.19 8.70
C ALA A 245 -5.73 8.67 10.16
N ASN A 246 -6.76 9.44 10.53
CA ASN A 246 -6.94 9.93 11.89
C ASN A 246 -7.25 8.80 12.88
N TYR A 247 -8.12 7.86 12.53
CA TYR A 247 -8.55 6.80 13.45
C TYR A 247 -7.44 5.76 13.73
N TYR A 248 -6.61 5.47 12.73
CA TYR A 248 -5.51 4.50 12.83
C TYR A 248 -4.12 5.12 13.05
N ASP A 249 -4.04 6.45 13.25
CA ASP A 249 -2.80 7.19 13.47
C ASP A 249 -1.76 6.97 12.35
N ILE A 250 -2.20 7.15 11.10
CA ILE A 250 -1.41 6.91 9.89
C ILE A 250 -1.01 8.23 9.27
N THR A 251 0.29 8.40 9.03
CA THR A 251 0.83 9.55 8.28
C THR A 251 0.20 9.64 6.90
N PHE A 252 -0.25 10.83 6.53
CA PHE A 252 -0.85 11.16 5.25
C PHE A 252 -0.18 12.37 4.61
N ILE A 253 0.58 12.11 3.55
CA ILE A 253 1.20 13.12 2.69
C ILE A 253 0.22 13.53 1.58
N SER A 254 0.12 14.82 1.29
CA SER A 254 -0.81 15.38 0.30
C SER A 254 -0.09 16.33 -0.66
N MET A 255 -0.04 15.90 -1.92
CA MET A 255 0.33 16.78 -3.03
C MET A 255 -0.76 17.84 -3.26
N LYS A 256 -2.03 17.47 -3.04
CA LYS A 256 -3.19 18.35 -3.22
C LYS A 256 -3.11 19.58 -2.32
N ASN A 257 -2.78 19.39 -1.04
CA ASN A 257 -2.71 20.49 -0.07
C ASN A 257 -1.70 21.56 -0.49
N VAL A 258 -0.57 21.16 -1.07
CA VAL A 258 0.50 22.08 -1.48
C VAL A 258 0.25 22.67 -2.86
N LEU A 259 -0.06 21.82 -3.85
CA LEU A 259 0.05 22.19 -5.25
C LEU A 259 -1.29 22.60 -5.87
N TYR A 260 -2.44 22.17 -5.35
CA TYR A 260 -3.73 22.36 -6.02
C TYR A 260 -4.04 23.84 -6.29
N ASP A 261 -3.99 24.70 -5.26
CA ASP A 261 -4.26 26.13 -5.42
C ASP A 261 -3.19 26.81 -6.30
N HIS A 262 -1.92 26.50 -6.08
CA HIS A 262 -0.81 27.10 -6.81
C HIS A 262 -0.90 26.81 -8.31
N VAL A 263 -1.09 25.55 -8.69
CA VAL A 263 -1.16 25.17 -10.09
C VAL A 263 -2.47 25.63 -10.74
N ASN A 264 -3.57 25.79 -10.00
CA ASN A 264 -4.78 26.38 -10.58
C ASN A 264 -4.65 27.90 -10.84
N ARG A 265 -3.85 28.63 -10.05
CA ARG A 265 -3.55 30.04 -10.31
C ARG A 265 -2.60 30.24 -11.49
N TYR A 266 -1.68 29.31 -11.71
CA TYR A 266 -0.63 29.38 -12.72
C TYR A 266 -0.69 28.18 -13.68
N ALA A 267 -1.90 27.87 -14.16
CA ALA A 267 -2.19 26.63 -14.88
C ALA A 267 -1.38 26.43 -16.16
N GLU A 268 -1.17 27.50 -16.93
CA GLU A 268 -0.43 27.43 -18.20
C GLU A 268 1.04 27.06 -17.99
N GLU A 269 1.63 27.49 -16.86
CA GLU A 269 3.02 27.23 -16.52
C GLU A 269 3.20 25.82 -15.93
N PHE A 270 2.36 25.46 -14.96
CA PHE A 270 2.61 24.27 -14.15
C PHE A 270 1.89 23.01 -14.61
N LYS A 271 0.75 23.09 -15.31
CA LYS A 271 0.06 21.88 -15.80
C LYS A 271 0.93 21.08 -16.77
N PRO A 272 1.57 21.68 -17.81
CA PRO A 272 2.43 20.91 -18.71
C PRO A 272 3.62 20.28 -18.00
N TYR A 273 4.11 20.93 -16.95
CA TYR A 273 5.29 20.50 -16.20
C TYR A 273 5.00 19.42 -15.17
N LEU A 274 3.85 19.48 -14.50
CA LEU A 274 3.48 18.56 -13.40
C LEU A 274 2.47 17.50 -13.80
N PHE A 275 1.60 17.76 -14.79
CA PHE A 275 0.50 16.88 -15.20
C PHE A 275 0.23 17.03 -16.71
N SER A 276 1.16 16.57 -17.55
CA SER A 276 1.13 16.83 -19.00
C SER A 276 -0.14 16.32 -19.70
N ASP A 277 -0.78 15.26 -19.19
CA ASP A 277 -2.05 14.71 -19.68
C ASP A 277 -3.27 15.13 -18.83
N GLY A 278 -3.07 16.05 -17.86
CA GLY A 278 -4.08 16.52 -16.93
C GLY A 278 -4.47 15.52 -15.82
N HIS A 279 -3.91 14.31 -15.79
CA HIS A 279 -4.28 13.28 -14.83
C HIS A 279 -3.10 12.68 -14.07
N HIS A 280 -2.07 12.23 -14.78
CA HIS A 280 -0.93 11.56 -14.17
C HIS A 280 0.20 12.57 -13.89
N PRO A 281 0.85 12.51 -12.72
CA PRO A 281 1.98 13.36 -12.43
C PRO A 281 3.15 13.00 -13.35
N THR A 282 3.87 14.01 -13.83
CA THR A 282 5.12 13.81 -14.58
C THR A 282 6.23 13.30 -13.65
N GLN A 283 7.40 13.03 -14.22
CA GLN A 283 8.61 12.74 -13.43
C GLN A 283 8.90 13.79 -12.36
N GLN A 284 8.58 15.07 -12.61
CA GLN A 284 8.72 16.11 -11.60
C GLN A 284 7.69 15.96 -10.47
N GLY A 285 6.43 15.72 -10.80
CA GLY A 285 5.40 15.47 -9.77
C GLY A 285 5.78 14.28 -8.88
N HIS A 286 6.34 13.23 -9.48
CA HIS A 286 6.90 12.10 -8.74
C HIS A 286 8.11 12.46 -7.87
N ARG A 287 8.99 13.36 -8.31
CA ARG A 287 10.12 13.88 -7.50
C ARG A 287 9.60 14.61 -6.26
N ILE A 288 8.71 15.58 -6.44
CA ILE A 288 8.14 16.37 -5.33
C ILE A 288 7.44 15.45 -4.32
N ALA A 289 6.65 14.48 -4.79
CA ALA A 289 6.03 13.48 -3.94
C ALA A 289 7.04 12.66 -3.12
N ALA A 290 8.15 12.26 -3.74
CA ALA A 290 9.24 11.57 -3.06
C ALA A 290 9.91 12.45 -2.00
N ASP A 291 10.12 13.73 -2.31
CA ASP A 291 10.74 14.69 -1.39
C ASP A 291 9.87 14.90 -0.14
N PHE A 292 8.55 15.04 -0.29
CA PHE A 292 7.64 15.16 0.87
C PHE A 292 7.64 13.91 1.77
N ILE A 293 7.61 12.72 1.17
CA ILE A 293 7.71 11.46 1.94
C ILE A 293 9.08 11.37 2.62
N THR A 294 10.15 11.64 1.89
CA THR A 294 11.53 11.57 2.37
C THR A 294 11.75 12.53 3.53
N HIS A 295 11.29 13.77 3.40
CA HIS A 295 11.36 14.76 4.46
C HIS A 295 10.60 14.33 5.71
N HIS A 296 9.41 13.75 5.56
CA HIS A 296 8.70 13.21 6.72
C HIS A 296 9.52 12.10 7.41
N ILE A 297 10.10 11.16 6.66
CA ILE A 297 10.97 10.11 7.23
C ILE A 297 12.20 10.71 7.92
N GLN A 298 12.86 11.71 7.31
CA GLN A 298 13.95 12.47 7.92
C GLN A 298 13.52 13.06 9.27
N GLN A 299 12.36 13.71 9.35
CA GLN A 299 11.85 14.26 10.62
C GLN A 299 11.67 13.17 11.69
N GLN A 300 11.23 11.96 11.31
CA GLN A 300 11.11 10.85 12.25
C GLN A 300 12.47 10.31 12.71
N VAL A 301 13.47 10.24 11.82
CA VAL A 301 14.87 9.93 12.19
C VAL A 301 15.40 10.96 13.18
N CYS A 302 15.17 12.24 12.93
CA CYS A 302 15.64 13.33 13.78
C CYS A 302 14.93 13.39 15.13
N ALA A 303 13.64 13.08 15.18
CA ALA A 303 12.89 12.92 16.42
C ALA A 303 13.49 11.79 17.28
N LEU A 304 13.81 10.64 16.68
CA LEU A 304 14.47 9.53 17.37
C LEU A 304 15.86 9.92 17.87
N ASN A 305 16.68 10.59 17.06
CA ASN A 305 18.04 11.00 17.47
C ASN A 305 18.01 11.98 18.66
N ARG A 306 17.08 12.95 18.64
CA ARG A 306 16.88 13.88 19.77
C ARG A 306 16.47 13.18 21.07
N ARG A 307 15.72 12.07 20.97
CA ARG A 307 15.27 11.26 22.11
C ARG A 307 16.18 10.06 22.40
N HIS A 308 17.41 10.03 21.87
CA HIS A 308 18.35 8.91 22.06
C HIS A 308 17.75 7.53 21.70
N GLY A 309 16.90 7.49 20.68
CA GLY A 309 16.21 6.28 20.21
C GLY A 309 15.09 5.78 21.13
N GLN A 310 14.76 6.51 22.20
CA GLN A 310 13.62 6.21 23.06
C GLN A 310 12.32 6.54 22.33
N LEU A 311 11.38 5.62 22.45
CA LEU A 311 10.00 5.84 22.06
C LEU A 311 9.28 6.15 23.36
N ASP A 312 8.69 7.33 23.45
CA ASP A 312 7.90 7.68 24.63
C ASP A 312 6.62 6.85 24.58
N ASP A 313 6.62 5.70 25.25
CA ASP A 313 5.39 5.01 25.57
C ASP A 313 4.66 5.91 26.59
N ALA A 314 3.46 6.38 26.26
CA ALA A 314 2.75 7.31 27.12
C ALA A 314 2.58 6.74 28.53
N HIS A 315 2.63 7.61 29.54
CA HIS A 315 2.63 7.20 30.94
C HIS A 315 1.30 6.55 31.36
N GLY A 316 1.37 5.33 31.92
CA GLY A 316 0.23 4.67 32.56
C GLY A 316 -0.89 4.28 31.59
N LYS A 317 -2.14 4.60 31.94
CA LYS A 317 -3.35 4.15 31.21
C LYS A 317 -3.57 4.82 29.84
N PHE A 318 -2.77 5.83 29.50
CA PHE A 318 -2.89 6.59 28.24
C PHE A 318 -1.87 6.16 27.17
N SER A 319 -1.14 5.06 27.39
CA SER A 319 -0.16 4.54 26.44
C SER A 319 -0.80 4.22 25.08
N VAL A 320 -0.36 4.94 24.04
CA VAL A 320 -0.73 4.66 22.64
C VAL A 320 0.26 3.63 22.12
N ASN A 321 -0.06 2.35 22.31
CA ASN A 321 0.73 1.26 21.75
C ASN A 321 0.35 0.99 20.28
N MET A 322 1.03 0.04 19.62
CA MET A 322 0.72 -0.34 18.23
C MET A 322 -0.52 -1.24 18.08
N SER A 323 -1.32 -1.40 19.13
CA SER A 323 -2.56 -2.19 19.07
C SER A 323 -3.60 -1.46 18.25
N LEU A 324 -4.45 -2.22 17.59
CA LEU A 324 -5.55 -1.65 16.83
C LEU A 324 -6.70 -1.29 17.76
N PRO A 325 -7.51 -0.27 17.40
CA PRO A 325 -8.81 -0.06 18.01
C PRO A 325 -9.64 -1.35 18.00
N ILE A 326 -10.46 -1.57 19.03
CA ILE A 326 -11.21 -2.83 19.23
C ILE A 326 -12.08 -3.16 18.00
N ALA A 327 -12.77 -2.16 17.47
CA ALA A 327 -13.64 -2.28 16.31
C ALA A 327 -13.25 -1.27 15.22
N ASP A 328 -13.76 -1.49 14.01
CA ASP A 328 -13.68 -0.52 12.92
C ASP A 328 -14.55 0.73 13.19
N MET A 329 -14.39 1.76 12.35
CA MET A 329 -15.09 3.04 12.47
C MET A 329 -16.60 2.93 12.25
N TRP A 330 -17.07 1.86 11.58
CA TRP A 330 -18.45 1.69 11.14
C TRP A 330 -19.28 0.84 12.10
N THR A 331 -18.61 0.06 12.96
CA THR A 331 -19.26 -0.74 14.00
C THR A 331 -19.93 0.20 14.98
N LYS A 332 -21.22 -0.03 15.27
CA LYS A 332 -21.93 0.75 16.27
C LYS A 332 -21.47 0.35 17.66
N ARG A 333 -21.41 1.30 18.60
CA ARG A 333 -20.94 1.06 19.98
C ARG A 333 -21.58 -0.15 20.68
N PRO A 334 -22.91 -0.40 20.57
CA PRO A 334 -23.53 -1.58 21.17
C PRO A 334 -23.00 -2.92 20.61
N ASP A 335 -22.47 -2.91 19.39
CA ASP A 335 -22.08 -4.12 18.65
C ASP A 335 -20.58 -4.44 18.79
N TYR A 336 -19.81 -3.68 19.58
CA TYR A 336 -18.36 -3.87 19.72
C TYR A 336 -17.98 -5.26 20.21
N ALA A 337 -18.77 -5.85 21.12
CA ALA A 337 -18.53 -7.21 21.62
C ALA A 337 -18.69 -8.28 20.53
N ASN A 338 -19.47 -7.98 19.49
CA ASN A 338 -19.74 -8.86 18.37
C ASN A 338 -18.85 -8.57 17.16
N PHE A 339 -17.98 -7.55 17.24
CA PHE A 339 -17.06 -7.23 16.16
C PHE A 339 -16.21 -8.45 15.80
N ARG A 340 -16.06 -8.67 14.49
CA ARG A 340 -15.21 -9.69 13.91
C ARG A 340 -14.35 -9.01 12.88
N GLU A 341 -13.09 -9.39 12.83
CA GLU A 341 -12.18 -8.90 11.81
C GLU A 341 -12.59 -9.44 10.43
N LEU A 342 -12.46 -8.62 9.39
CA LEU A 342 -12.63 -9.07 8.01
C LEU A 342 -11.52 -10.08 7.66
N GLU A 343 -11.88 -11.23 7.10
CA GLU A 343 -10.95 -12.18 6.49
C GLU A 343 -11.19 -12.21 4.97
N PRO A 344 -10.51 -11.34 4.22
CA PRO A 344 -10.86 -11.13 2.82
C PRO A 344 -10.46 -12.30 1.93
N THR A 345 -11.40 -12.72 1.08
CA THR A 345 -11.17 -13.60 -0.07
C THR A 345 -11.27 -12.80 -1.37
N CYS A 346 -10.36 -13.06 -2.31
CA CYS A 346 -10.32 -12.40 -3.60
C CYS A 346 -10.14 -13.42 -4.74
N ASP A 347 -11.25 -13.72 -5.40
CA ASP A 347 -11.32 -14.61 -6.55
C ASP A 347 -11.36 -13.79 -7.83
N SER A 348 -10.18 -13.31 -8.23
CA SER A 348 -9.96 -12.50 -9.43
C SER A 348 -9.66 -13.37 -10.65
N PHE A 349 -10.29 -13.06 -11.79
CA PHE A 349 -9.99 -13.72 -13.06
C PHE A 349 -8.61 -13.37 -13.63
N SER A 350 -7.95 -12.34 -13.09
CA SER A 350 -6.56 -12.01 -13.45
C SER A 350 -5.57 -13.11 -13.08
N ASP A 351 -5.92 -13.97 -12.10
CA ASP A 351 -5.13 -15.12 -11.67
C ASP A 351 -5.12 -16.23 -12.73
N GLN A 352 -6.10 -16.23 -13.65
CA GLN A 352 -6.34 -17.25 -14.68
C GLN A 352 -6.54 -18.68 -14.14
N SER A 353 -6.35 -18.94 -12.85
CA SER A 353 -6.59 -20.22 -12.18
C SER A 353 -8.03 -20.36 -11.68
N TYR A 354 -8.64 -19.26 -11.24
CA TYR A 354 -10.00 -19.25 -10.71
C TYR A 354 -11.05 -19.49 -11.81
N ARG A 355 -12.05 -20.33 -11.52
CA ARG A 355 -13.18 -20.64 -12.41
C ARG A 355 -14.47 -20.63 -11.63
N PRO A 356 -15.60 -20.20 -12.24
CA PRO A 356 -16.91 -20.39 -11.63
C PRO A 356 -17.20 -21.88 -11.44
N LYS A 357 -18.08 -22.19 -10.48
CA LYS A 357 -18.54 -23.56 -10.21
C LYS A 357 -19.31 -24.11 -11.42
N GLU A 358 -20.25 -23.30 -11.93
CA GLU A 358 -21.10 -23.62 -13.07
C GLU A 358 -21.28 -22.39 -13.95
N THR A 359 -21.37 -22.59 -15.28
CA THR A 359 -21.56 -21.52 -16.26
C THR A 359 -22.48 -21.97 -17.38
N HIS A 360 -23.48 -21.16 -17.70
CA HIS A 360 -24.33 -21.30 -18.87
C HIS A 360 -24.38 -19.96 -19.63
N GLY A 361 -23.71 -19.88 -20.79
CA GLY A 361 -23.63 -18.65 -21.60
C GLY A 361 -22.56 -17.64 -21.15
N TRP A 362 -21.81 -17.93 -20.08
CA TRP A 362 -20.68 -17.12 -19.61
C TRP A 362 -19.34 -17.67 -20.08
N ASN A 363 -18.47 -16.80 -20.59
CA ASN A 363 -17.17 -17.19 -21.12
C ASN A 363 -16.06 -16.31 -20.55
N LEU A 364 -14.88 -16.91 -20.31
CA LEU A 364 -13.68 -16.13 -19.99
C LEU A 364 -13.25 -15.32 -21.21
N TRP A 365 -12.95 -14.05 -20.97
CA TRP A 365 -12.46 -13.13 -21.98
C TRP A 365 -11.42 -12.21 -21.36
N ASN A 366 -10.44 -11.79 -22.17
CA ASN A 366 -9.49 -10.78 -21.75
C ASN A 366 -9.34 -9.69 -22.80
N TRP A 367 -9.09 -8.48 -22.33
CA TRP A 367 -8.72 -7.35 -23.17
C TRP A 367 -7.19 -7.29 -23.23
N GLN A 368 -6.62 -7.60 -24.40
CA GLN A 368 -5.19 -7.49 -24.71
C GLN A 368 -4.24 -8.21 -23.74
N GLY A 369 -4.71 -9.25 -23.05
CA GLY A 369 -3.93 -9.95 -22.03
C GLY A 369 -3.75 -9.19 -20.72
N GLU A 370 -4.39 -8.02 -20.57
CA GLU A 370 -4.19 -7.14 -19.41
C GLU A 370 -5.37 -7.18 -18.43
N LYS A 371 -6.61 -7.18 -18.94
CA LYS A 371 -7.81 -7.20 -18.11
C LYS A 371 -8.63 -8.44 -18.37
N PHE A 372 -8.91 -9.20 -17.32
CA PHE A 372 -9.57 -10.50 -17.40
C PHE A 372 -10.99 -10.41 -16.83
N TYR A 373 -11.93 -11.07 -17.50
CA TYR A 373 -13.35 -11.05 -17.19
C TYR A 373 -13.94 -12.43 -17.42
N ILE A 374 -15.06 -12.72 -16.77
CA ILE A 374 -16.10 -13.53 -17.42
C ILE A 374 -17.15 -12.61 -18.03
N VAL A 375 -17.68 -13.01 -19.18
CA VAL A 375 -18.57 -12.20 -20.00
C VAL A 375 -19.76 -13.03 -20.46
N ALA A 376 -20.95 -12.45 -20.40
CA ALA A 376 -22.16 -12.97 -21.02
C ALA A 376 -22.94 -11.83 -21.69
N ASN A 377 -23.73 -12.17 -22.70
CA ASN A 377 -24.55 -11.18 -23.43
C ASN A 377 -25.97 -11.69 -23.73
N GLU A 378 -26.24 -12.98 -23.53
CA GLU A 378 -27.54 -13.58 -23.80
C GLU A 378 -28.42 -13.47 -22.53
N PRO A 379 -29.61 -12.87 -22.62
CA PRO A 379 -30.58 -12.90 -21.52
C PRO A 379 -30.84 -14.32 -20.99
N GLY A 380 -30.85 -14.48 -19.68
CA GLY A 380 -30.99 -15.78 -19.02
C GLY A 380 -29.69 -16.58 -18.89
N ALA A 381 -28.58 -16.13 -19.48
CA ALA A 381 -27.26 -16.70 -19.21
C ALA A 381 -26.95 -16.59 -17.71
N ASN A 382 -26.51 -17.69 -17.09
CA ASN A 382 -26.31 -17.77 -15.65
C ASN A 382 -24.91 -18.31 -15.28
N VAL A 383 -24.45 -17.92 -14.10
CA VAL A 383 -23.17 -18.34 -13.53
C VAL A 383 -23.30 -18.53 -12.02
N THR A 384 -22.63 -19.55 -11.50
CA THR A 384 -22.58 -19.86 -10.07
C THR A 384 -21.14 -19.84 -9.57
N PHE A 385 -20.91 -19.20 -8.43
CA PHE A 385 -19.62 -19.15 -7.74
C PHE A 385 -19.72 -19.77 -6.35
N THR A 386 -18.72 -20.52 -5.95
CA THR A 386 -18.54 -20.89 -4.55
C THR A 386 -17.84 -19.73 -3.83
N VAL A 387 -18.44 -19.21 -2.77
CA VAL A 387 -17.87 -18.14 -1.95
C VAL A 387 -17.75 -18.58 -0.48
N SER A 388 -16.81 -17.98 0.24
CA SER A 388 -16.68 -18.16 1.69
C SER A 388 -16.63 -16.81 2.37
N THR A 389 -17.39 -16.66 3.45
CA THR A 389 -17.58 -15.38 4.13
C THR A 389 -17.49 -15.56 5.64
N ASN A 390 -16.94 -14.56 6.34
CA ASN A 390 -16.85 -14.54 7.79
C ASN A 390 -17.63 -13.38 8.45
N GLN A 391 -17.93 -12.31 7.71
CA GLN A 391 -18.80 -11.21 8.09
C GLN A 391 -20.16 -11.20 7.35
N GLY A 392 -20.41 -12.20 6.51
CA GLY A 392 -21.65 -12.36 5.78
C GLY A 392 -21.80 -11.51 4.52
N VAL A 393 -20.70 -10.99 3.95
CA VAL A 393 -20.75 -10.05 2.81
C VAL A 393 -20.08 -10.59 1.55
N VAL A 394 -20.69 -10.29 0.40
CA VAL A 394 -20.19 -10.61 -0.93
C VAL A 394 -20.34 -9.40 -1.85
N TYR A 395 -19.28 -9.09 -2.57
CA TYR A 395 -19.20 -8.03 -3.56
C TYR A 395 -18.75 -8.59 -4.90
N LEU A 396 -19.31 -8.06 -5.98
CA LEU A 396 -18.78 -8.27 -7.32
C LEU A 396 -17.93 -7.08 -7.73
N TYR A 397 -16.76 -7.34 -8.30
CA TYR A 397 -15.99 -6.34 -9.01
C TYR A 397 -16.37 -6.41 -10.49
N VAL A 398 -17.11 -5.43 -11.00
CA VAL A 398 -17.73 -5.47 -12.33
C VAL A 398 -17.25 -4.31 -13.20
N LEU A 399 -17.29 -4.48 -14.52
CA LEU A 399 -16.99 -3.37 -15.42
C LEU A 399 -18.17 -2.40 -15.43
N LYS A 400 -17.91 -1.14 -15.12
CA LYS A 400 -18.84 -0.05 -15.37
C LYS A 400 -18.40 0.76 -16.59
N SER A 401 -19.32 0.99 -17.53
CA SER A 401 -19.05 1.76 -18.76
C SER A 401 -20.33 2.27 -19.42
N LYS A 402 -20.25 3.42 -20.08
CA LYS A 402 -21.28 3.86 -21.05
C LYS A 402 -21.18 3.12 -22.39
N SER A 403 -20.08 2.43 -22.62
CA SER A 403 -19.76 1.70 -23.85
C SER A 403 -20.05 0.21 -23.69
N TYR A 404 -19.80 -0.58 -24.75
CA TYR A 404 -19.89 -2.04 -24.77
C TYR A 404 -21.29 -2.62 -24.57
N SER A 405 -22.35 -1.82 -24.74
CA SER A 405 -23.74 -2.26 -24.59
C SER A 405 -23.98 -2.99 -23.27
N LEU A 406 -23.40 -2.48 -22.17
CA LEU A 406 -23.46 -3.14 -20.88
C LEU A 406 -24.88 -3.15 -20.35
N GLY A 407 -25.40 -4.32 -19.99
CA GLY A 407 -26.69 -4.51 -19.35
C GLY A 407 -26.57 -4.75 -17.86
N ASP A 408 -27.55 -5.48 -17.33
CA ASP A 408 -27.69 -5.71 -15.90
C ASP A 408 -27.77 -7.22 -15.60
N VAL A 409 -27.39 -7.60 -14.38
CA VAL A 409 -27.54 -8.96 -13.86
C VAL A 409 -28.38 -8.95 -12.58
N TRP A 410 -29.09 -10.03 -12.32
CA TRP A 410 -29.71 -10.32 -11.04
C TRP A 410 -28.85 -11.34 -10.30
N CYS A 411 -28.33 -10.96 -9.13
CA CYS A 411 -27.46 -11.84 -8.34
C CYS A 411 -28.07 -12.14 -6.96
N TRP A 412 -28.00 -13.39 -6.50
CA TRP A 412 -28.52 -13.83 -5.21
C TRP A 412 -27.64 -14.91 -4.60
N ALA A 413 -27.77 -15.13 -3.30
CA ALA A 413 -27.07 -16.20 -2.60
C ALA A 413 -27.98 -17.39 -2.31
N ASP A 414 -27.39 -18.57 -2.43
CA ASP A 414 -28.01 -19.88 -2.20
C ASP A 414 -29.37 -19.97 -2.93
N ASP A 415 -30.38 -20.54 -2.27
CA ASP A 415 -31.71 -20.70 -2.85
C ASP A 415 -32.57 -19.41 -2.80
N ASN A 416 -32.03 -18.27 -2.33
CA ASN A 416 -32.81 -17.08 -2.00
C ASN A 416 -32.94 -16.07 -3.15
N LYS A 417 -33.43 -16.52 -4.31
CA LYS A 417 -33.54 -15.69 -5.53
C LYS A 417 -34.39 -14.42 -5.34
N GLU A 418 -35.38 -14.47 -4.45
CA GLU A 418 -36.26 -13.33 -4.15
C GLU A 418 -35.54 -12.15 -3.48
N LYS A 419 -34.47 -12.43 -2.73
CA LYS A 419 -33.62 -11.39 -2.09
C LYS A 419 -32.42 -10.99 -2.95
N GLY A 420 -32.45 -11.28 -4.25
CA GLY A 420 -31.37 -10.88 -5.14
C GLY A 420 -31.25 -9.36 -5.31
N THR A 421 -30.13 -8.95 -5.88
CA THR A 421 -29.79 -7.56 -6.18
C THR A 421 -29.58 -7.39 -7.67
N GLN A 422 -30.20 -6.37 -8.25
CA GLN A 422 -29.92 -5.96 -9.63
C GLN A 422 -28.62 -5.15 -9.66
N ILE A 423 -27.64 -5.62 -10.43
CA ILE A 423 -26.35 -4.95 -10.62
C ILE A 423 -26.27 -4.50 -12.07
N SER A 424 -26.18 -3.19 -12.28
CA SER A 424 -25.99 -2.64 -13.63
C SER A 424 -24.51 -2.57 -14.00
N GLY A 425 -24.19 -2.86 -15.26
CA GLY A 425 -22.88 -2.57 -15.86
C GLY A 425 -22.84 -1.18 -16.50
N TYR A 426 -23.99 -0.55 -16.74
CA TYR A 426 -24.06 0.76 -17.37
C TYR A 426 -23.84 1.89 -16.35
N TRP A 427 -23.22 2.97 -16.82
CA TRP A 427 -23.26 4.29 -16.19
C TRP A 427 -23.04 5.38 -17.23
N THR A 428 -23.24 6.64 -16.85
CA THR A 428 -23.11 7.79 -17.76
C THR A 428 -21.69 8.35 -17.86
N LEU A 429 -20.76 7.87 -17.02
CA LEU A 429 -19.40 8.38 -16.96
C LEU A 429 -18.62 8.05 -18.24
N TRP A 430 -17.71 8.95 -18.62
CA TRP A 430 -17.00 8.85 -19.90
C TRP A 430 -15.94 7.76 -19.92
N TYR A 431 -15.45 7.33 -18.75
CA TYR A 431 -14.43 6.30 -18.59
C TYR A 431 -15.03 4.93 -18.27
N SER A 432 -14.20 3.89 -18.43
CA SER A 432 -14.55 2.50 -18.13
C SER A 432 -13.60 1.94 -17.09
N VAL A 433 -14.14 1.44 -15.98
CA VAL A 433 -13.33 0.97 -14.84
C VAL A 433 -14.02 -0.19 -14.13
N GLY A 434 -13.24 -1.01 -13.42
CA GLY A 434 -13.79 -1.96 -12.48
C GLY A 434 -14.35 -1.22 -11.26
N VAL A 435 -15.52 -1.61 -10.79
CA VAL A 435 -16.15 -1.03 -9.60
C VAL A 435 -16.63 -2.17 -8.72
N MET A 436 -16.34 -2.07 -7.43
CA MET A 436 -16.92 -2.97 -6.44
C MET A 436 -18.39 -2.60 -6.22
N VAL A 437 -19.27 -3.58 -6.35
CA VAL A 437 -20.70 -3.41 -6.09
C VAL A 437 -21.11 -4.35 -4.96
N PRO A 438 -21.78 -3.85 -3.90
CA PRO A 438 -22.42 -4.69 -2.90
C PRO A 438 -23.43 -5.63 -3.57
N THR A 439 -23.26 -6.94 -3.37
CA THR A 439 -24.06 -7.95 -4.09
C THR A 439 -25.00 -8.67 -3.14
N VAL A 440 -24.48 -9.22 -2.04
CA VAL A 440 -25.25 -9.89 -0.99
C VAL A 440 -24.65 -9.54 0.37
N ASP A 441 -25.50 -9.36 1.37
CA ASP A 441 -25.14 -9.22 2.78
C ASP A 441 -25.97 -10.14 3.68
N GLY A 442 -25.62 -10.17 4.96
CA GLY A 442 -26.37 -10.92 5.99
C GLY A 442 -26.24 -12.44 5.90
N LEU A 443 -25.24 -12.96 5.20
CA LEU A 443 -24.96 -14.40 5.16
C LEU A 443 -24.37 -14.88 6.49
N SER A 444 -24.64 -16.15 6.82
CA SER A 444 -23.93 -16.81 7.92
C SER A 444 -22.44 -16.96 7.59
N ALA A 445 -21.58 -17.06 8.61
CA ALA A 445 -20.19 -17.43 8.36
C ALA A 445 -20.13 -18.86 7.78
N GLY A 446 -19.42 -19.05 6.67
CA GLY A 446 -19.33 -20.34 5.99
C GLY A 446 -19.24 -20.25 4.48
N LYS A 447 -19.50 -21.38 3.82
CA LYS A 447 -19.54 -21.51 2.36
C LYS A 447 -20.96 -21.25 1.85
N HIS A 448 -21.06 -20.50 0.77
CA HIS A 448 -22.32 -20.16 0.10
C HIS A 448 -22.16 -20.27 -1.42
N GLU A 449 -23.27 -20.30 -2.14
CA GLU A 449 -23.30 -20.22 -3.59
C GLU A 449 -23.82 -18.85 -4.03
N LEU A 450 -23.03 -18.11 -4.80
CA LEU A 450 -23.48 -16.87 -5.43
C LEU A 450 -23.91 -17.18 -6.86
N HIS A 451 -25.17 -16.90 -7.18
CA HIS A 451 -25.72 -17.04 -8.52
C HIS A 451 -25.91 -15.67 -9.15
N CYS A 452 -25.65 -15.55 -10.45
CA CYS A 452 -25.94 -14.35 -11.23
C CYS A 452 -26.54 -14.72 -12.59
N GLU A 453 -27.59 -14.01 -13.00
CA GLU A 453 -28.31 -14.20 -14.25
C GLU A 453 -28.37 -12.89 -15.04
N VAL A 454 -28.04 -12.91 -16.34
CA VAL A 454 -28.16 -11.76 -17.23
C VAL A 454 -29.64 -11.41 -17.42
N LEU A 455 -30.01 -10.17 -17.08
CA LEU A 455 -31.38 -9.69 -17.22
C LEU A 455 -31.74 -9.42 -18.69
N PRO A 456 -33.02 -9.58 -19.05
CA PRO A 456 -33.48 -9.25 -20.39
C PRO A 456 -33.43 -7.75 -20.66
N ALA A 457 -33.39 -7.40 -21.95
CA ALA A 457 -33.21 -6.05 -22.46
C ALA A 457 -34.21 -5.03 -21.88
N GLU A 458 -35.43 -5.47 -21.57
CA GLU A 458 -36.51 -4.65 -21.01
C GLU A 458 -36.30 -4.28 -19.53
N LYS A 459 -35.45 -5.02 -18.82
CA LYS A 459 -35.09 -4.77 -17.41
C LYS A 459 -33.74 -4.05 -17.26
N SER A 460 -33.01 -3.85 -18.36
CA SER A 460 -31.71 -3.20 -18.36
C SER A 460 -31.82 -1.71 -18.06
N GLN A 461 -30.96 -1.20 -17.17
CA GLN A 461 -30.82 0.23 -16.92
C GLN A 461 -30.05 0.97 -18.02
N ASN A 462 -29.49 0.26 -19.01
CA ASN A 462 -28.87 0.87 -20.17
C ASN A 462 -29.93 1.47 -21.11
N PRO A 463 -29.83 2.76 -21.49
CA PRO A 463 -30.80 3.41 -22.38
C PRO A 463 -30.91 2.74 -23.75
N ASP A 464 -29.84 2.10 -24.23
CA ASP A 464 -29.79 1.37 -25.50
C ASP A 464 -30.17 -0.12 -25.35
N ARG A 465 -30.72 -0.49 -24.19
CA ARG A 465 -31.16 -1.86 -23.86
C ARG A 465 -30.05 -2.91 -24.00
N GLY A 466 -28.83 -2.54 -23.64
CA GLY A 466 -27.67 -3.43 -23.60
C GLY A 466 -27.89 -4.64 -22.68
N THR A 467 -27.26 -5.77 -23.02
CA THR A 467 -27.34 -7.05 -22.29
C THR A 467 -25.97 -7.66 -21.99
N ASN A 468 -24.88 -7.04 -22.45
CA ASN A 468 -23.53 -7.52 -22.18
C ASN A 468 -23.16 -7.28 -20.71
N PHE A 469 -22.56 -8.22 -20.01
CA PHE A 469 -22.13 -8.01 -18.64
C PHE A 469 -20.74 -8.61 -18.41
N ARG A 470 -19.92 -7.94 -17.58
CA ARG A 470 -18.55 -8.37 -17.32
C ARG A 470 -18.21 -8.32 -15.84
N ILE A 471 -17.77 -9.47 -15.30
CA ILE A 471 -17.32 -9.63 -13.92
C ILE A 471 -15.81 -9.84 -13.93
N LEU A 472 -15.08 -9.06 -13.14
CA LEU A 472 -13.62 -9.10 -13.00
C LEU A 472 -13.16 -9.95 -11.81
N ALA A 473 -13.91 -9.90 -10.70
CA ALA A 473 -13.59 -10.66 -9.50
C ALA A 473 -14.82 -10.83 -8.60
N ILE A 474 -14.74 -11.83 -7.72
CA ILE A 474 -15.66 -12.05 -6.61
C ILE A 474 -14.88 -11.80 -5.33
N MET A 475 -15.44 -10.98 -4.45
CA MET A 475 -14.82 -10.57 -3.21
C MET A 475 -15.77 -10.90 -2.07
N SER A 476 -15.30 -11.64 -1.07
CA SER A 476 -16.13 -12.04 0.06
C SER A 476 -15.34 -11.98 1.35
N GLY A 477 -16.05 -11.79 2.45
CA GLY A 477 -15.46 -11.75 3.77
C GLY A 477 -16.49 -11.56 4.84
#